data_AF-A0A7D7PI42-F1
#
_entry.id   AF-A0A7D7PI42-F1
#
_cell.length_a   1.000
_cell.length_b   1.000
_cell.length_c   1.000
_cell.angle_alpha   90.00
_cell.angle_beta   90.00
_cell.angle_gamma   90.00
#
_symmetry.space_group_name_H-M   'P 1'
#
loop_
_entity.id
_entity.type
_entity.pdbx_description
1 polymer ?
#
loop_
_entity_poly.entity_id
_entity_poly.type
_entity_poly.pdbx_seq_one_letter_code
_entity_poly.pdbx_strand_id
1 'polypeptide(L)'
;MQAEQARIDRADALVLAFPIYWWSMPALLKGWVDRVFVNGWAIDYGPDTPVQKKLRHLHVHVLALGAADESAFDRHGYAKAMNTQIDYGIFDYCGARVLTSELLLDSESGTAQAHLHKARTVGQGLFEREAIAG
;
A
#
# COMPACT_ATOMS: atom_id res chain seq x y z
N MET A 1 5.60 -15.64 -8.88
CA MET A 1 6.66 -14.77 -8.30
C MET A 1 7.32 -13.95 -9.39
N GLN A 2 8.20 -14.52 -10.23
CA GLN A 2 8.96 -13.77 -11.25
C GLN A 2 8.09 -12.91 -12.18
N ALA A 3 6.94 -13.43 -12.62
CA ALA A 3 6.00 -12.66 -13.44
C ALA A 3 5.45 -11.40 -12.74
N GLU A 4 5.24 -11.46 -11.43
CA GLU A 4 4.75 -10.32 -10.62
C GLU A 4 5.87 -9.32 -10.37
N GLN A 5 7.08 -9.79 -10.08
CA GLN A 5 8.27 -8.94 -9.96
C GLN A 5 8.52 -8.19 -11.27
N ALA A 6 8.50 -8.89 -12.41
CA ALA A 6 8.66 -8.26 -13.72
C ALA A 6 7.53 -7.26 -14.06
N ARG A 7 6.31 -7.44 -13.52
CA ARG A 7 5.24 -6.44 -13.66
C ARG A 7 5.56 -5.19 -12.86
N ILE A 8 6.06 -5.35 -11.63
CA ILE A 8 6.46 -4.23 -10.77
C ILE A 8 7.68 -3.51 -11.35
N ASP A 9 8.68 -4.23 -11.86
CA ASP A 9 9.89 -3.63 -12.46
C ASP A 9 9.59 -2.75 -13.69
N ARG A 10 8.43 -2.95 -14.33
CA ARG A 10 7.96 -2.13 -15.48
C ARG A 10 6.96 -1.05 -15.07
N ALA A 11 6.65 -0.91 -13.79
CA ALA A 11 5.64 0.01 -13.29
C ALA A 11 6.27 1.10 -12.44
N ASP A 12 5.89 2.35 -12.69
CA ASP A 12 6.29 3.49 -11.87
C ASP A 12 5.48 3.57 -10.57
N ALA A 13 4.25 3.04 -10.59
CA ALA A 13 3.34 3.02 -9.45
C ALA A 13 2.68 1.65 -9.22
N LEU A 14 2.54 1.26 -7.95
CA LEU A 14 1.76 0.14 -7.47
C LEU A 14 0.53 0.64 -6.71
N VAL A 15 -0.67 0.34 -7.21
CA VAL A 15 -1.93 0.67 -6.53
C VAL A 15 -2.53 -0.59 -5.92
N LEU A 16 -2.76 -0.56 -4.61
CA LEU A 16 -3.41 -1.63 -3.86
C LEU A 16 -4.77 -1.17 -3.37
N ALA A 17 -5.83 -1.71 -3.97
CA ALA A 17 -7.21 -1.52 -3.54
C ALA A 17 -7.75 -2.82 -2.95
N PHE A 18 -8.16 -2.81 -1.67
CA PHE A 18 -8.61 -4.02 -0.98
C PHE A 18 -9.60 -3.76 0.16
N PRO A 19 -10.47 -4.73 0.49
CA PRO A 19 -11.28 -4.65 1.71
C PRO A 19 -10.41 -4.90 2.96
N ILE A 20 -10.66 -4.14 4.01
CA ILE A 20 -9.99 -4.27 5.31
C ILE A 20 -10.53 -5.50 6.01
N TYR A 21 -9.72 -6.53 6.14
CA TYR A 21 -10.03 -7.73 6.90
C TYR A 21 -9.15 -7.76 8.15
N TRP A 22 -9.79 -7.79 9.32
CA TRP A 22 -9.11 -7.85 10.61
C TRP A 22 -7.99 -6.81 10.74
N TRP A 23 -8.30 -5.54 10.42
CA TRP A 23 -7.38 -4.41 10.55
C TRP A 23 -6.10 -4.57 9.71
N SER A 24 -6.20 -5.27 8.58
CA SER A 24 -5.12 -5.50 7.62
C SER A 24 -5.67 -5.81 6.22
N MET A 25 -4.77 -6.19 5.32
CA MET A 25 -5.10 -6.69 3.98
C MET A 25 -5.63 -8.14 4.02
N PRO A 26 -6.45 -8.58 3.05
CA PRO A 26 -6.90 -9.96 2.95
C PRO A 26 -5.74 -10.94 2.79
N ALA A 27 -5.93 -12.18 3.25
CA ALA A 27 -4.89 -13.21 3.25
C ALA A 27 -4.28 -13.47 1.86
N LEU A 28 -5.07 -13.38 0.78
CA LEU A 28 -4.56 -13.52 -0.59
C LEU A 28 -3.56 -12.41 -0.95
N LEU A 29 -3.87 -11.16 -0.60
CA LEU A 29 -2.99 -10.03 -0.85
C LEU A 29 -1.76 -10.09 0.05
N LYS A 30 -1.93 -10.42 1.33
CA LYS A 30 -0.79 -10.63 2.24
C LYS A 30 0.13 -11.74 1.74
N GLY A 31 -0.43 -12.85 1.29
CA GLY A 31 0.34 -13.94 0.71
C GLY A 31 1.02 -13.57 -0.61
N TRP A 32 0.44 -12.67 -1.40
CA TRP A 32 1.11 -12.11 -2.57
C TRP A 32 2.33 -11.28 -2.16
N VAL A 33 2.19 -10.37 -1.17
CA VAL A 33 3.31 -9.62 -0.61
C VAL A 33 4.42 -10.56 -0.14
N ASP A 34 4.08 -11.57 0.66
CA ASP A 34 5.03 -12.51 1.26
C ASP A 34 5.82 -13.31 0.23
N ARG A 35 5.22 -13.61 -0.93
CA ARG A 35 5.87 -14.38 -1.99
C ARG A 35 6.60 -13.52 -3.02
N VAL A 36 6.28 -12.24 -3.14
CA VAL A 36 6.83 -11.33 -4.17
C VAL A 36 7.95 -10.46 -3.59
N PHE A 37 7.78 -9.94 -2.37
CA PHE A 37 8.70 -9.02 -1.71
C PHE A 37 9.77 -9.77 -0.92
N VAL A 38 10.66 -10.46 -1.63
CA VAL A 38 11.66 -11.37 -1.05
C VAL A 38 13.07 -10.77 -1.05
N ASN A 39 13.95 -11.36 -0.22
CA ASN A 39 15.39 -11.04 -0.23
C ASN A 39 16.01 -11.34 -1.60
N GLY A 40 16.94 -10.48 -2.03
CA GLY A 40 17.55 -10.50 -3.36
C GLY A 40 16.74 -9.77 -4.44
N TRP A 41 15.52 -9.31 -4.14
CA TRP A 41 14.72 -8.49 -5.06
C TRP A 41 14.12 -7.24 -4.41
N ALA A 42 13.33 -7.39 -3.34
CA ALA A 42 12.72 -6.23 -2.66
C ALA A 42 13.67 -5.59 -1.63
N ILE A 43 14.46 -6.42 -0.98
CA ILE A 43 15.52 -6.07 -0.04
C ILE A 43 16.73 -6.92 -0.32
N ASP A 44 17.87 -6.52 0.23
CA ASP A 44 19.08 -7.34 0.24
C ASP A 44 19.73 -7.24 1.63
N TYR A 45 20.04 -8.38 2.25
CA TYR A 45 20.72 -8.44 3.54
C TYR A 45 21.43 -9.78 3.72
N GLY A 46 22.42 -9.80 4.61
CA GLY A 46 23.23 -10.98 4.90
C GLY A 46 24.01 -10.82 6.22
N PRO A 47 24.80 -11.83 6.61
CA PRO A 47 25.49 -11.87 7.91
C PRO A 47 26.28 -10.59 8.24
N ASP A 48 26.95 -10.02 7.24
CA ASP A 48 27.77 -8.80 7.37
C ASP A 48 27.23 -7.64 6.53
N THR A 49 25.99 -7.72 6.04
CA THR A 49 25.40 -6.72 5.15
C THR A 49 24.13 -6.15 5.76
N PRO A 50 24.09 -4.85 6.10
CA PRO A 50 22.88 -4.21 6.59
C PRO A 50 21.79 -4.24 5.52
N VAL A 51 20.54 -4.15 5.94
CA VAL A 51 19.39 -4.17 5.03
C VAL A 51 19.52 -3.05 3.98
N GLN A 52 19.56 -3.45 2.71
CA GLN A 52 19.53 -2.55 1.56
C GLN A 52 18.12 -2.56 0.96
N LYS A 53 17.53 -1.38 0.89
CA LYS A 53 16.23 -1.14 0.27
C LYS A 53 16.36 -1.09 -1.26
N LYS A 54 15.70 -1.98 -2.00
CA LYS A 54 15.88 -2.15 -3.46
C LYS A 54 14.75 -1.55 -4.31
N LEU A 55 13.57 -1.30 -3.73
CA LEU A 55 12.39 -0.80 -4.45
C LEU A 55 12.20 0.72 -4.34
N ARG A 56 13.30 1.49 -4.29
CA ARG A 56 13.25 2.96 -4.13
C ARG A 56 12.58 3.73 -5.26
N HIS A 57 12.51 3.11 -6.44
CA HIS A 57 11.83 3.69 -7.61
C HIS A 57 10.31 3.56 -7.52
N LEU A 58 9.80 2.65 -6.69
CA LEU A 58 8.39 2.28 -6.70
C LEU A 58 7.57 3.23 -5.83
N HIS A 59 6.62 3.92 -6.44
CA HIS A 59 5.58 4.66 -5.73
C HIS A 59 4.39 3.75 -5.40
N VAL A 60 3.84 3.86 -4.19
CA VAL A 60 2.75 3.00 -3.71
C VAL A 60 1.54 3.82 -3.30
N HIS A 61 0.36 3.36 -3.68
CA HIS A 61 -0.92 3.94 -3.27
C HIS A 61 -1.80 2.85 -2.66
N VAL A 62 -2.25 3.07 -1.42
CA VAL A 62 -3.10 2.16 -0.68
C VAL A 62 -4.51 2.75 -0.59
N LEU A 63 -5.50 1.98 -1.04
CA LEU A 63 -6.93 2.29 -0.95
C LEU A 63 -7.61 1.14 -0.18
N ALA A 64 -7.81 1.33 1.12
CA ALA A 64 -8.33 0.28 1.99
C ALA A 64 -9.80 0.55 2.36
N LEU A 65 -10.70 -0.37 2.01
CA LEU A 65 -12.15 -0.20 2.20
C LEU A 65 -12.62 -0.87 3.50
N GLY A 66 -13.21 -0.11 4.42
CA GLY A 66 -13.66 -0.59 5.72
C GLY A 66 -15.17 -0.50 5.90
N ALA A 67 -15.75 -1.46 6.62
CA ALA A 67 -17.15 -1.40 7.06
C ALA A 67 -17.31 -0.52 8.32
N ALA A 68 -16.32 -0.52 9.21
CA ALA A 68 -16.33 0.34 10.40
C ALA A 68 -16.14 1.81 10.03
N ASP A 69 -16.68 2.70 10.86
CA ASP A 69 -16.58 4.14 10.71
C ASP A 69 -15.28 4.73 11.29
N GLU A 70 -15.06 6.03 11.08
CA GLU A 70 -13.91 6.77 11.61
C GLU A 70 -13.84 6.70 13.15
N SER A 71 -14.98 6.73 13.83
CA SER A 71 -15.04 6.73 15.30
C SER A 71 -14.46 5.45 15.91
N ALA A 72 -14.69 4.30 15.28
CA ALA A 72 -14.12 3.04 15.68
C ALA A 72 -12.61 2.99 15.44
N PHE A 73 -12.15 3.55 14.32
CA PHE A 73 -10.72 3.64 13.99
C PHE A 73 -9.95 4.50 14.99
N ASP A 74 -10.51 5.65 15.37
CA ASP A 74 -9.91 6.55 16.35
C ASP A 74 -9.88 5.93 17.75
N ARG A 75 -11.00 5.35 18.18
CA ARG A 75 -11.14 4.74 19.51
C ARG A 75 -10.10 3.65 19.77
N HIS A 76 -9.78 2.86 18.76
CA HIS A 76 -8.93 1.67 18.91
C HIS A 76 -7.54 1.81 18.27
N GLY A 77 -7.26 2.93 17.59
CA GLY A 77 -5.97 3.17 16.95
C GLY A 77 -5.71 2.32 15.71
N TYR A 78 -6.76 1.86 15.03
CA TYR A 78 -6.63 0.95 13.88
C TYR A 78 -5.89 1.59 12.71
N ALA A 79 -6.10 2.88 12.46
CA ALA A 79 -5.39 3.61 11.40
C ALA A 79 -3.87 3.57 11.61
N LYS A 80 -3.42 3.78 12.85
CA LYS A 80 -2.01 3.72 13.22
C LYS A 80 -1.46 2.31 13.09
N ALA A 81 -2.20 1.29 13.53
CA ALA A 81 -1.77 -0.10 13.40
C ALA A 81 -1.63 -0.52 11.92
N MET A 82 -2.54 -0.09 11.06
CA MET A 82 -2.50 -0.33 9.62
C MET A 82 -1.31 0.39 8.96
N ASN A 83 -1.13 1.69 9.23
CA ASN A 83 0.03 2.44 8.72
C ASN A 83 1.36 1.81 9.18
N THR A 84 1.43 1.40 10.44
CA THR A 84 2.65 0.78 11.00
C THR A 84 2.98 -0.52 10.28
N GLN A 85 1.99 -1.38 10.05
CA GLN A 85 2.24 -2.71 9.49
C GLN A 85 2.37 -2.70 7.96
N ILE A 86 1.62 -1.85 7.24
CA ILE A 86 1.57 -1.81 5.77
C ILE A 86 2.58 -0.79 5.26
N ASP A 87 2.33 0.49 5.52
CA ASP A 87 3.07 1.58 4.89
C ASP A 87 4.53 1.56 5.35
N TYR A 88 4.73 1.48 6.66
CA TYR A 88 6.08 1.41 7.24
C TYR A 88 6.64 -0.01 7.20
N GLY A 89 5.88 -1.00 7.68
CA GLY A 89 6.37 -2.36 7.87
C GLY A 89 6.65 -3.14 6.58
N ILE A 90 5.90 -2.88 5.51
CA ILE A 90 6.09 -3.56 4.22
C ILE A 90 6.82 -2.65 3.24
N PHE A 91 6.25 -1.48 2.93
CA PHE A 91 6.73 -0.66 1.82
C PHE A 91 7.98 0.15 2.17
N ASP A 92 7.99 0.86 3.30
CA ASP A 92 9.21 1.57 3.70
C ASP A 92 10.37 0.60 3.92
N TYR A 93 10.11 -0.60 4.46
CA TYR A 93 11.15 -1.61 4.68
C TYR A 93 11.89 -2.01 3.40
N CYS A 94 11.20 -2.12 2.25
CA CYS A 94 11.83 -2.35 0.95
C CYS A 94 12.22 -1.07 0.20
N GLY A 95 11.89 0.10 0.73
CA GLY A 95 12.17 1.43 0.18
C GLY A 95 11.14 1.95 -0.81
N ALA A 96 10.04 1.23 -1.01
CA ALA A 96 8.94 1.72 -1.82
C ALA A 96 8.24 2.85 -1.07
N ARG A 97 7.98 3.97 -1.75
CA ARG A 97 7.43 5.18 -1.12
C ARG A 97 5.92 5.19 -1.24
N VAL A 98 5.24 5.11 -0.09
CA VAL A 98 3.78 5.27 -0.05
C VAL A 98 3.44 6.76 -0.20
N LEU A 99 2.79 7.12 -1.29
CA LEU A 99 2.37 8.49 -1.60
C LEU A 99 0.92 8.76 -1.19
N THR A 100 0.10 7.72 -1.09
CA THR A 100 -1.31 7.82 -0.70
C THR A 100 -1.69 6.61 0.12
N SER A 101 -2.37 6.84 1.24
CA SER A 101 -2.89 5.79 2.11
C SER A 101 -4.26 6.26 2.60
N GLU A 102 -5.30 5.79 1.94
CA GLU A 102 -6.68 6.24 2.14
C GLU A 102 -7.51 5.11 2.73
N LEU A 103 -8.24 5.44 3.79
CA LEU A 103 -9.25 4.59 4.40
C LEU A 103 -10.63 5.03 3.87
N LEU A 104 -11.28 4.15 3.10
CA LEU A 104 -12.63 4.35 2.60
C LEU A 104 -13.61 3.63 3.54
N LEU A 105 -13.96 4.31 4.63
CA LEU A 105 -14.67 3.77 5.79
C LEU A 105 -16.19 3.88 5.66
N ASP A 106 -16.92 3.17 6.53
CA ASP A 106 -18.39 3.16 6.53
C ASP A 106 -18.99 2.75 5.16
N SER A 107 -18.35 1.78 4.50
CA SER A 107 -18.65 1.39 3.11
C SER A 107 -20.05 0.79 2.88
N GLU A 108 -20.74 0.38 3.94
CA GLU A 108 -22.07 -0.25 3.88
C GLU A 108 -23.22 0.75 4.07
N SER A 109 -22.94 2.00 4.47
CA SER A 109 -23.95 3.01 4.84
C SER A 109 -24.26 4.03 3.73
N GLY A 110 -24.10 3.65 2.45
CA GLY A 110 -24.44 4.50 1.30
C GLY A 110 -23.33 5.45 0.83
N THR A 111 -22.11 5.31 1.37
CA THR A 111 -20.91 6.10 1.02
C THR A 111 -20.24 5.68 -0.29
N ALA A 112 -20.75 4.64 -0.97
CA ALA A 112 -20.13 4.04 -2.15
C ALA A 112 -19.80 5.05 -3.27
N GLN A 113 -20.68 6.01 -3.56
CA GLN A 113 -20.41 7.03 -4.58
C GLN A 113 -19.29 7.99 -4.17
N ALA A 114 -19.22 8.37 -2.89
CA ALA A 114 -18.15 9.19 -2.37
C ALA A 114 -16.80 8.44 -2.47
N HIS A 115 -16.78 7.14 -2.15
CA HIS A 115 -15.59 6.30 -2.30
C HIS A 115 -15.13 6.18 -3.76
N LEU A 116 -16.05 5.97 -4.70
CA LEU A 116 -15.73 5.94 -6.13
C LEU A 116 -15.18 7.29 -6.62
N HIS A 117 -15.74 8.40 -6.15
CA HIS A 117 -15.22 9.73 -6.46
C HIS A 117 -13.80 9.92 -5.91
N LYS A 118 -13.57 9.58 -4.64
CA LYS A 118 -12.26 9.64 -4.01
C LYS A 118 -11.22 8.79 -4.74
N ALA A 119 -11.56 7.53 -5.08
CA ALA A 119 -10.70 6.64 -5.84
C ALA A 119 -10.37 7.20 -7.24
N ARG A 120 -11.35 7.82 -7.92
CA ARG A 120 -11.12 8.51 -9.19
C ARG A 120 -10.15 9.68 -9.03
N THR A 121 -10.32 10.50 -8.01
CA THR A 121 -9.43 11.64 -7.73
C THR A 121 -8.00 11.18 -7.46
N VAL A 122 -7.81 10.13 -6.65
CA VAL A 122 -6.48 9.53 -6.45
C VAL A 122 -5.89 9.04 -7.77
N GLY A 123 -6.70 8.35 -8.59
CA GLY A 123 -6.29 7.85 -9.90
C GLY A 123 -5.82 8.95 -10.87
N GLN A 124 -6.51 10.10 -10.89
CA GLN A 124 -6.16 11.24 -11.73
C GLN A 124 -4.82 11.88 -11.32
N GLY A 125 -4.52 11.89 -10.01
CA GLY A 125 -3.32 12.50 -9.47
C GLY A 125 -2.09 11.59 -9.34
N LEU A 126 -2.16 10.32 -9.77
CA LEU A 126 -1.11 9.31 -9.52
C LEU A 126 0.29 9.79 -9.95
N PHE A 127 0.39 10.45 -11.10
CA PHE A 127 1.68 10.82 -11.72
C PHE A 127 1.95 12.33 -11.71
N GLU A 128 1.04 13.15 -11.16
CA GLU A 128 1.17 14.62 -11.21
C GLU A 128 2.34 15.13 -10.36
N ARG A 129 2.78 14.38 -9.33
CA ARG A 129 3.91 14.76 -8.48
C ARG A 129 5.29 14.45 -9.11
N GLU A 130 5.34 13.68 -10.20
CA GLU A 130 6.58 13.38 -10.92
C GLU A 130 6.97 14.53 -11.86
N ALA A 131 6.01 15.32 -12.34
CA ALA A 131 6.23 16.41 -13.30
C ALA A 131 6.94 17.66 -12.73
N ILE A 132 7.04 17.80 -11.41
CA ILE A 132 7.63 18.99 -10.74
C ILE A 132 9.12 18.78 -10.40
N ALA A 133 9.62 17.54 -10.53
CA ALA A 133 11.00 17.18 -10.19
C ALA A 133 11.89 16.88 -11.42
N GLY A 134 11.40 17.17 -12.63
CA GLY A 134 12.11 17.00 -13.90
C GLY A 134 12.81 18.27 -14.37
#